data_AF-A0A2A5NX75-F1
#
_entry.id   AF-A0A2A5NX75-F1
#
_cell.length_a   1.000
_cell.length_b   1.000
_cell.length_c   1.000
_cell.angle_alpha   90.00
_cell.angle_beta   90.00
_cell.angle_gamma   90.00
#
_symmetry.space_group_name_H-M   'P 1'
#
loop_
_entity.id
_entity.type
_entity.pdbx_description
1 polymer ?
#
loop_
_entity_poly.entity_id
_entity_poly.type
_entity_poly.pdbx_seq_one_letter_code
_entity_poly.pdbx_strand_id
1 'polypeptide(L)'
;MPEIVIDPVTRIEGHLAIKVKVEDGKVVDAHSMGMLWRGLELVVLGRDPRDAPIILSRICGVCHGVHRQTSILAIEDACGFTPPDNAVRIRNIIEGIQEIWDHAAHLTVLAGPDYAVYGLAGKRCMGLPARGVQG
;
A
#
# COMPACT_ATOMS: atom_id res chain seq x y z
N MET A 1 9.59 11.07 29.59
CA MET A 1 8.96 10.23 28.56
C MET A 1 9.34 10.79 27.20
N PRO A 2 10.29 10.16 26.47
CA PRO A 2 10.61 10.59 25.12
C PRO A 2 9.42 10.31 24.19
N GLU A 3 9.03 11.32 23.42
CA GLU A 3 8.12 11.19 22.30
C GLU A 3 8.96 11.14 21.02
N ILE A 4 8.69 10.17 20.15
CA ILE A 4 9.39 10.01 18.88
C ILE A 4 8.37 10.21 17.76
N VAL A 5 8.72 11.06 16.81
CA VAL A 5 7.92 11.30 15.60
C VAL A 5 8.76 10.88 14.39
N ILE A 6 8.19 9.98 13.58
CA ILE A 6 8.76 9.52 12.32
C ILE A 6 7.91 10.16 11.21
N ASP A 7 8.45 11.21 10.60
CA ASP A 7 7.86 11.92 9.46
C ASP A 7 8.98 12.39 8.51
N PRO A 8 9.08 11.82 7.29
CA PRO A 8 8.19 10.83 6.70
C PRO A 8 8.52 9.39 7.11
N VAL A 9 7.50 8.53 7.20
CA VAL A 9 7.70 7.08 7.02
C VAL A 9 8.03 6.82 5.55
N THR A 10 9.20 6.24 5.29
CA THR A 10 9.71 6.03 3.92
C THR A 10 9.48 4.59 3.43
N ARG A 11 9.66 4.37 2.11
CA ARG A 11 9.44 3.08 1.42
C ARG A 11 8.02 2.52 1.58
N ILE A 12 7.04 3.43 1.59
CA ILE A 12 5.61 3.13 1.49
C ILE A 12 5.03 3.96 0.36
N GLU A 13 3.79 3.67 -0.02
CA GLU A 13 2.99 4.59 -0.82
C GLU A 13 2.32 5.64 0.09
N GLY A 14 2.21 6.87 -0.42
CA GLY A 14 1.53 7.96 0.29
C GLY A 14 2.38 8.72 1.30
N HIS A 15 1.70 9.45 2.19
CA HIS A 15 2.30 10.35 3.16
C HIS A 15 1.82 9.97 4.57
N LEU A 16 2.69 9.31 5.32
CA LEU A 16 2.41 8.80 6.65
C LEU A 16 3.39 9.36 7.67
N ALA A 17 2.84 9.83 8.79
CA ALA A 17 3.59 10.13 9.99
C ALA A 17 3.18 9.18 11.12
N ILE A 18 4.17 8.71 11.88
CA ILE A 18 3.97 7.84 13.05
C ILE A 18 4.53 8.55 14.27
N LYS A 19 3.69 8.75 15.29
CA LYS A 19 4.09 9.31 16.59
C LYS A 19 3.98 8.22 17.64
N VAL A 20 5.03 8.01 18.42
CA VAL A 20 5.06 7.00 19.50
C VAL A 20 5.55 7.59 20.81
N LYS A 21 5.00 7.11 21.91
CA LYS A 21 5.53 7.34 23.26
C LYS A 21 6.24 6.10 23.75
N VAL A 22 7.43 6.29 24.31
CA VAL A 22 8.28 5.18 24.77
C VAL A 22 8.52 5.27 26.28
N GLU A 23 8.27 4.17 26.97
CA GLU A 23 8.55 3.97 28.39
C GLU A 23 9.29 2.63 28.57
N ASP A 24 10.38 2.64 29.34
CA ASP A 24 11.22 1.46 29.59
C ASP A 24 11.60 0.68 28.32
N GLY A 25 11.91 1.42 27.24
CA GLY A 25 12.29 0.86 25.94
C GLY A 25 11.14 0.22 25.16
N LYS A 26 9.89 0.38 25.58
CA LYS A 26 8.70 -0.15 24.92
C LYS A 26 7.78 0.97 24.48
N VAL A 27 7.14 0.79 23.33
CA VAL A 27 6.07 1.69 22.87
C VAL A 27 4.84 1.47 23.75
N VAL A 28 4.33 2.53 24.38
CA VAL A 28 3.12 2.49 25.23
C VAL A 28 1.92 3.18 24.59
N ASP A 29 2.15 4.03 23.59
CA ASP A 29 1.12 4.75 22.83
C ASP A 29 1.63 5.03 21.41
N ALA A 30 0.75 5.00 20.41
CA ALA A 30 1.08 5.19 19.01
C ALA A 30 -0.07 5.85 18.23
N HIS A 31 0.27 6.79 17.35
CA HIS A 31 -0.66 7.50 16.47
C HIS A 31 -0.20 7.36 15.02
N SER A 32 -1.12 6.96 14.14
CA SER A 32 -0.92 6.86 12.69
C SER A 32 -1.67 7.99 11.99
N MET A 33 -0.95 8.81 11.24
CA MET A 33 -1.46 10.06 10.68
C MET A 33 -1.24 10.09 9.17
N GLY A 34 -2.33 9.98 8.40
CA GLY A 34 -2.32 10.20 6.96
C GLY A 34 -2.33 11.70 6.65
N MET A 35 -1.27 12.20 6.03
CA MET A 35 -1.03 13.65 5.89
C MET A 35 -1.52 14.22 4.56
N LEU A 36 -2.13 13.40 3.70
CA LEU A 36 -2.62 13.81 2.37
C LEU A 36 -4.07 13.35 2.16
N TRP A 37 -4.90 14.29 1.70
CA TRP A 37 -6.24 14.01 1.19
C TRP A 37 -6.42 14.64 -0.19
N ARG A 38 -7.06 13.90 -1.11
CA ARG A 38 -7.32 14.35 -2.50
C ARG A 38 -8.80 14.44 -2.85
N GLY A 39 -9.69 13.85 -2.05
CA GLY A 39 -11.15 13.93 -2.28
C GLY A 39 -11.65 13.32 -3.59
N LEU A 40 -11.06 12.22 -4.07
CA LEU A 40 -11.43 11.58 -5.34
C LEU A 40 -12.91 11.12 -5.37
N GLU A 41 -13.50 10.83 -4.22
CA GLU A 41 -14.93 10.55 -4.09
C GLU A 41 -15.77 11.77 -4.51
N LEU A 42 -15.38 12.98 -4.10
CA LEU A 42 -16.05 14.22 -4.51
C LEU A 42 -15.85 14.49 -6.01
N VAL A 43 -14.70 14.11 -6.55
CA VAL A 43 -14.38 14.30 -7.98
C VAL A 43 -15.27 13.43 -8.87
N VAL A 44 -15.64 12.23 -8.43
CA VAL A 44 -16.46 11.30 -9.22
C VAL A 44 -17.96 11.54 -9.07
N LEU A 45 -18.40 12.27 -8.04
CA LEU A 45 -19.81 12.60 -7.83
C LEU A 45 -20.40 13.37 -9.02
N GLY A 46 -21.61 12.97 -9.42
CA GLY A 46 -22.36 13.61 -10.52
C GLY A 46 -21.83 13.31 -11.93
N ARG A 47 -20.79 12.48 -12.06
CA ARG A 47 -20.27 12.04 -13.37
C ARG A 47 -21.02 10.80 -13.87
N ASP A 48 -20.80 10.51 -15.15
CA ASP A 48 -21.23 9.23 -15.71
C ASP A 48 -20.50 8.09 -14.97
N PRO A 49 -21.21 7.05 -14.49
CA PRO A 49 -20.58 5.93 -13.79
C PRO A 49 -19.43 5.29 -14.58
N ARG A 50 -19.50 5.29 -15.92
CA ARG A 50 -18.47 4.70 -16.79
C ARG A 50 -17.11 5.42 -16.72
N ASP A 51 -17.08 6.66 -16.23
CA ASP A 51 -15.83 7.40 -16.02
C ASP A 51 -15.12 6.97 -14.72
N ALA A 52 -15.85 6.40 -13.76
CA ALA A 52 -15.34 6.08 -12.43
C ALA A 52 -14.10 5.15 -12.46
N PRO A 53 -14.05 4.06 -13.26
CA PRO A 53 -12.88 3.19 -13.29
C PRO A 53 -11.61 3.87 -13.77
N ILE A 54 -11.72 4.92 -14.60
CA ILE A 54 -10.57 5.68 -15.07
C ILE A 54 -10.13 6.68 -14.01
N ILE A 55 -11.08 7.40 -13.39
CA ILE A 55 -10.77 8.42 -12.38
C ILE A 55 -10.25 7.76 -11.10
N LEU A 56 -10.97 6.77 -10.57
CA LEU A 56 -10.68 6.15 -9.28
C LEU A 56 -9.46 5.24 -9.32
N SER A 57 -9.03 4.77 -10.48
CA SER A 57 -7.75 4.07 -10.57
C SER A 57 -6.55 4.96 -10.19
N ARG A 58 -6.73 6.29 -10.16
CA ARG A 58 -5.71 7.24 -9.69
C ARG A 58 -5.74 7.40 -8.16
N ILE A 59 -6.57 6.64 -7.43
CA ILE A 59 -6.46 6.58 -5.96
C ILE A 59 -5.07 6.08 -5.58
N CYS A 60 -4.50 5.08 -6.25
CA CYS A 60 -3.15 4.63 -5.95
C CYS A 60 -2.42 4.24 -7.24
N GLY A 61 -1.14 4.63 -7.35
CA GLY A 61 -0.29 4.22 -8.46
C GLY A 61 0.33 2.83 -8.28
N VAL A 62 0.45 2.36 -7.04
CA VAL A 62 0.97 1.03 -6.70
C VAL A 62 -0.12 -0.01 -6.98
N CYS A 63 -1.27 0.11 -6.33
CA CYS A 63 -2.43 -0.77 -6.51
C CYS A 63 -3.48 -0.17 -7.47
N HIS A 64 -3.04 0.38 -8.61
CA HIS A 64 -3.94 1.02 -9.59
C HIS A 64 -5.01 0.06 -10.14
N GLY A 65 -4.65 -1.20 -10.40
CA GLY A 65 -5.53 -2.23 -10.96
C GLY A 65 -6.77 -2.48 -10.10
N VAL A 66 -6.58 -2.62 -8.77
CA VAL A 66 -7.67 -2.99 -7.86
C VAL A 66 -8.75 -1.92 -7.78
N HIS A 67 -8.39 -0.63 -7.78
CA HIS A 67 -9.36 0.46 -7.78
C HIS A 67 -10.17 0.50 -9.08
N ARG A 68 -9.52 0.22 -10.21
CA ARG A 68 -10.20 0.13 -11.51
C ARG A 68 -11.20 -1.02 -11.52
N GLN A 69 -10.79 -2.22 -11.10
CA GLN A 69 -11.71 -3.38 -11.08
C GLN A 69 -12.85 -3.18 -10.10
N THR A 70 -12.57 -2.69 -8.90
CA THR A 70 -13.60 -2.46 -7.88
C THR A 70 -14.66 -1.48 -8.40
N SER A 71 -14.23 -0.44 -9.10
CA SER A 71 -15.16 0.50 -9.74
C SER A 71 -16.02 -0.18 -10.81
N ILE A 72 -15.43 -1.05 -11.63
CA ILE A 72 -16.17 -1.81 -12.65
C ILE A 72 -17.19 -2.74 -11.99
N LEU A 73 -16.77 -3.52 -10.98
CA LEU A 73 -17.65 -4.44 -10.26
C LEU A 73 -18.82 -3.71 -9.60
N ALA A 74 -18.58 -2.54 -9.00
CA ALA A 74 -19.64 -1.72 -8.41
C ALA A 74 -20.66 -1.22 -9.45
N ILE A 75 -20.21 -0.86 -10.66
CA ILE A 75 -21.11 -0.45 -11.75
C ILE A 75 -21.90 -1.64 -12.28
N GLU A 76 -21.24 -2.79 -12.47
CA GLU A 76 -21.87 -4.02 -12.96
C GLU A 76 -22.97 -4.49 -12.00
N ASP A 77 -22.70 -4.46 -10.70
CA ASP A 77 -23.66 -4.75 -9.63
C ASP A 77 -24.84 -3.76 -9.64
N ALA A 78 -24.57 -2.46 -9.68
CA ALA A 78 -25.61 -1.43 -9.71
C ALA A 78 -26.51 -1.52 -10.97
N CYS A 79 -25.98 -1.98 -12.09
CA CYS A 79 -26.72 -2.17 -13.35
C CYS A 79 -27.36 -3.55 -13.50
N GLY A 80 -27.08 -4.51 -12.60
CA GLY A 80 -27.49 -5.91 -12.75
C GLY A 80 -26.89 -6.57 -14.00
N PHE A 81 -25.71 -6.12 -14.45
CA PHE A 81 -25.06 -6.61 -15.66
C PHE A 81 -24.12 -7.78 -15.33
N THR A 82 -24.25 -8.88 -16.07
CA THR A 82 -23.31 -10.01 -16.00
C THR A 82 -22.30 -9.94 -17.14
N PRO A 83 -21.00 -9.77 -16.87
CA PRO A 83 -19.99 -9.74 -17.92
C PRO A 83 -19.80 -11.12 -18.58
N PRO A 84 -19.40 -11.18 -19.86
CA PRO A 84 -19.04 -12.43 -20.51
C PRO A 84 -17.88 -13.15 -19.79
N ASP A 85 -17.87 -14.47 -19.77
CA ASP A 85 -16.84 -15.29 -19.11
C ASP A 85 -15.40 -14.90 -19.49
N ASN A 86 -15.17 -14.59 -20.78
CA ASN A 86 -13.86 -14.18 -21.26
C ASN A 86 -13.39 -12.86 -20.63
N ALA A 87 -14.31 -11.92 -20.35
CA ALA A 87 -13.98 -10.68 -19.68
C ALA A 87 -13.54 -10.95 -18.22
N VAL A 88 -14.25 -11.83 -17.51
CA VAL A 88 -13.90 -12.23 -16.14
C VAL A 88 -12.53 -12.91 -16.10
N ARG A 89 -12.26 -13.84 -17.03
CA ARG A 89 -10.96 -14.53 -17.14
C ARG A 89 -9.81 -13.56 -17.37
N ILE A 90 -9.98 -12.61 -18.29
CA ILE A 90 -8.95 -11.59 -18.56
C ILE A 90 -8.72 -10.71 -17.34
N ARG A 91 -9.78 -10.25 -16.67
CA ARG A 91 -9.67 -9.45 -15.43
C ARG A 91 -8.91 -10.21 -14.34
N ASN A 92 -9.24 -11.48 -14.11
CA ASN A 92 -8.56 -12.31 -13.11
C ASN A 92 -7.07 -12.49 -13.40
N ILE A 93 -6.69 -12.65 -14.68
CA ILE A 93 -5.27 -12.74 -15.08
C ILE A 93 -4.55 -11.42 -14.78
N ILE A 94 -5.16 -10.28 -15.13
CA ILE A 94 -4.58 -8.95 -14.88
C ILE A 94 -4.39 -8.71 -13.38
N GLU A 95 -5.38 -9.03 -12.55
CA GLU A 95 -5.25 -8.89 -11.09
C GLU A 95 -4.18 -9.83 -10.54
N GLY A 96 -4.08 -11.07 -11.03
CA GLY A 96 -3.00 -11.97 -10.62
C GLY A 96 -1.60 -11.43 -10.94
N ILE A 97 -1.44 -10.77 -12.09
CA ILE A 97 -0.16 -10.13 -12.46
C ILE A 97 0.14 -8.94 -11.54
N GLN A 98 -0.86 -8.10 -11.25
CA GLN A 98 -0.75 -6.98 -10.33
C GLN A 98 -0.29 -7.46 -8.95
N GLU A 99 -0.93 -8.49 -8.40
CA GLU A 99 -0.60 -9.05 -7.09
C GLU A 99 0.83 -9.58 -7.02
N ILE A 100 1.28 -10.33 -8.03
CA ILE A 100 2.66 -10.85 -8.08
C ILE A 100 3.67 -9.70 -8.11
N TRP A 101 3.41 -8.66 -8.90
CA TRP A 101 4.29 -7.50 -9.00
C TRP A 101 4.34 -6.72 -7.69
N ASP A 102 3.19 -6.44 -7.08
CA ASP A 102 3.07 -5.68 -5.83
C ASP A 102 3.80 -6.40 -4.68
N HIS A 103 3.54 -7.70 -4.51
CA HIS A 103 4.18 -8.51 -3.48
C HIS A 103 5.70 -8.64 -3.68
N ALA A 104 6.16 -8.80 -4.93
CA ALA A 104 7.58 -8.83 -5.22
C ALA A 104 8.25 -7.48 -4.88
N ALA A 105 7.63 -6.36 -5.26
CA ALA A 105 8.14 -5.03 -4.96
C ALA A 105 8.13 -4.75 -3.45
N HIS A 106 7.06 -5.11 -2.75
CA HIS A 106 6.95 -4.96 -1.30
C HIS A 106 8.03 -5.76 -0.57
N LEU A 107 8.19 -7.05 -0.91
CA LEU A 107 9.18 -7.90 -0.24
C LEU A 107 10.62 -7.46 -0.51
N THR A 108 10.93 -7.01 -1.72
CA THR A 108 12.32 -6.76 -2.13
C THR A 108 12.76 -5.30 -1.99
N VAL A 109 11.96 -4.36 -2.46
CA VAL A 109 12.32 -2.93 -2.53
C VAL A 109 11.80 -2.17 -1.32
N LEU A 110 10.61 -2.51 -0.84
CA LEU A 110 10.00 -1.81 0.30
C LEU A 110 10.51 -2.38 1.62
N ALA A 111 10.04 -3.54 2.05
CA ALA A 111 10.39 -4.14 3.34
C ALA A 111 11.78 -4.80 3.35
N GLY A 112 12.29 -5.26 2.21
CA GLY A 112 13.55 -6.01 2.11
C GLY A 112 14.74 -5.37 2.83
N PRO A 113 15.06 -4.07 2.61
CA PRO A 113 16.17 -3.40 3.28
C PRO A 113 16.12 -3.40 4.80
N ASP A 114 14.93 -3.40 5.41
CA ASP A 114 14.76 -3.46 6.87
C ASP A 114 15.37 -4.73 7.47
N TYR A 115 15.18 -5.85 6.78
CA TYR A 115 15.71 -7.15 7.20
C TYR A 115 17.13 -7.36 6.71
N ALA A 116 17.42 -7.00 5.46
CA ALA A 116 18.67 -7.34 4.79
C ALA A 116 19.82 -6.37 5.11
N VAL A 117 19.54 -5.08 5.24
CA VAL A 117 20.56 -4.04 5.44
C VAL A 117 20.60 -3.59 6.89
N TYR A 118 19.43 -3.31 7.46
CA TYR A 118 19.32 -2.78 8.82
C TYR A 118 19.19 -3.86 9.90
N GLY A 119 19.17 -5.14 9.49
CA GLY A 119 19.36 -6.27 10.39
C GLY A 119 18.21 -6.56 11.35
N LEU A 120 16.98 -6.12 11.03
CA LEU A 120 15.80 -6.39 11.87
C LEU A 120 15.41 -7.88 11.91
N ALA A 121 15.93 -8.71 11.00
CA ALA A 121 15.83 -10.18 11.06
C ALA A 121 16.71 -10.83 12.16
N GLY A 122 17.47 -10.04 12.92
CA GLY A 122 18.42 -10.51 13.91
C GLY A 122 19.70 -11.09 13.29
N LYS A 123 20.75 -11.22 14.11
CA LYS A 123 22.12 -11.67 13.71
C LYS A 123 22.19 -13.08 13.09
N ARG A 124 21.07 -13.79 12.94
CA ARG A 124 21.04 -15.21 12.59
C ARG A 124 20.66 -15.50 11.14
N CYS A 125 19.97 -14.58 10.45
CA CYS A 125 19.23 -14.97 9.24
C CYS A 125 20.04 -14.97 7.93
N MET A 126 21.22 -14.36 7.85
CA MET A 126 21.90 -14.20 6.55
C MET A 126 23.36 -14.67 6.45
N GLY A 127 23.94 -15.25 7.51
CA GLY A 127 25.34 -15.71 7.45
C GLY A 127 26.37 -14.63 7.09
N LEU A 128 25.95 -13.36 7.05
CA LEU A 128 26.81 -12.22 6.77
C LEU A 128 27.54 -11.84 8.05
N PRO A 129 28.87 -11.63 8.00
CA PRO A 129 29.62 -11.19 9.17
C PRO A 129 29.02 -9.87 9.66
N ALA A 130 28.78 -9.78 10.96
CA ALA A 130 28.22 -8.61 11.61
C ALA A 130 29.07 -7.39 11.24
N ARG A 131 28.60 -6.56 10.31
CA ARG A 131 29.13 -5.20 10.19
C ARG A 131 28.60 -4.46 11.40
N GLY A 132 29.45 -4.37 12.41
CA GLY A 132 29.22 -3.48 13.54
C GLY A 132 29.00 -2.08 12.97
N VAL A 133 27.78 -1.57 13.10
CA VAL A 133 27.57 -0.13 13.03
C VAL A 133 28.09 0.38 14.37
N GLN A 134 29.38 0.74 14.40
CA GLN A 134 29.90 1.63 15.43
C GLN A 134 29.32 3.02 15.13
N GLY A 135 28.49 3.51 16.04
CA GLY A 135 27.85 4.82 16.02
C GLY A 135 26.96 4.94 17.22
#